data_AF-A0A945S262-F1
#
_entry.id   AF-A0A945S262-F1
#
_cell.length_a   1.000
_cell.length_b   1.000
_cell.length_c   1.000
_cell.angle_alpha   90.00
_cell.angle_beta   90.00
_cell.angle_gamma   90.00
#
_symmetry.space_group_name_H-M   'P 1'
#
loop_
_entity.id
_entity.type
_entity.pdbx_description
1 polymer ?
#
loop_
_entity_poly.entity_id
_entity_poly.type
_entity_poly.pdbx_seq_one_letter_code
_entity_poly.pdbx_strand_id
1 'polypeptide(L)'
;MKATFVSAALAAVLMANVGVSAEAEGFRVRLGLVNGHLKEVFFGCAAGATSGYDHGMDDLAPPPGIQTGYTAFDTPVVNMPKFFYKDIRGLAEEGTWRFFAEVFPKKPVTVTWDHADLPADRGFTISGPGFNDSMRDRSSVTLESTATLLIKMTPRGASVVPETTTGLASAEQPPEGASQSARPKKANRVPEASEDDGAEQPRGRGSMRIILALVLGAAIVIGFVATRR
;
A
#
# COMPACT_ATOMS: atom_id res chain seq x y z
N MET A 1 -28.29 62.28 15.31
CA MET A 1 -27.70 61.73 16.55
C MET A 1 -27.50 60.23 16.31
N LYS A 2 -26.25 59.76 16.34
CA LYS A 2 -25.59 59.08 17.49
C LYS A 2 -26.31 57.80 17.92
N ALA A 3 -25.55 56.70 17.87
CA ALA A 3 -26.02 55.32 17.88
C ALA A 3 -26.40 54.78 19.26
N THR A 4 -26.97 53.57 19.27
CA THR A 4 -26.53 52.51 20.18
C THR A 4 -26.61 51.17 19.44
N PHE A 5 -25.46 50.52 19.23
CA PHE A 5 -25.43 49.09 18.94
C PHE A 5 -25.58 48.34 20.26
N VAL A 6 -26.49 47.38 20.35
CA VAL A 6 -26.51 46.40 21.44
C VAL A 6 -26.03 45.07 20.87
N SER A 7 -24.86 44.61 21.31
CA SER A 7 -24.30 43.33 20.89
C SER A 7 -24.97 42.20 21.66
N ALA A 8 -25.68 41.33 20.95
CA ALA A 8 -26.25 40.10 21.51
C ALA A 8 -25.28 38.94 21.24
N ALA A 9 -24.47 38.60 22.24
CA ALA A 9 -23.56 37.46 22.19
C ALA A 9 -24.23 36.16 22.65
N LEU A 10 -23.53 35.04 22.41
CA LEU A 10 -23.62 33.79 23.15
C LEU A 10 -24.89 32.91 22.96
N ALA A 11 -24.81 31.98 22.00
CA ALA A 11 -25.50 30.68 22.08
C ALA A 11 -24.80 29.60 21.20
N ALA A 12 -23.47 29.47 21.32
CA ALA A 12 -22.76 28.36 20.68
C ALA A 12 -23.02 27.05 21.44
N VAL A 13 -24.11 26.36 21.10
CA VAL A 13 -24.45 25.06 21.69
C VAL A 13 -23.50 24.00 21.14
N LEU A 14 -22.35 23.87 21.79
CA LEU A 14 -21.40 22.79 21.55
C LEU A 14 -21.99 21.49 22.12
N MET A 15 -22.88 20.85 21.36
CA MET A 15 -23.20 19.43 21.56
C MET A 15 -21.94 18.63 21.20
N ALA A 16 -21.04 18.51 22.17
CA ALA A 16 -19.98 17.52 22.18
C ALA A 16 -20.64 16.14 22.25
N ASN A 17 -21.06 15.63 21.09
CA ASN A 17 -21.66 14.32 20.97
C ASN A 17 -20.55 13.29 21.17
N VAL A 18 -20.27 12.95 22.44
CA VAL A 18 -19.28 11.93 22.84
C VAL A 18 -19.85 10.55 22.52
N GLY A 19 -20.05 10.31 21.23
CA GLY A 19 -20.25 9.00 20.64
C GLY A 19 -18.95 8.23 20.70
N VAL A 20 -18.58 7.74 21.89
CA VAL A 20 -17.68 6.59 22.01
C VAL A 20 -18.48 5.38 21.52
N SER A 21 -18.62 5.28 20.19
CA SER A 21 -19.01 4.05 19.52
C SER A 21 -17.89 3.05 19.80
N ALA A 22 -18.21 1.95 20.47
CA ALA A 22 -17.22 0.96 20.89
C ALA A 22 -16.86 0.02 19.73
N GLU A 23 -16.41 0.59 18.61
CA GLU A 23 -16.08 -0.14 17.38
C GLU A 23 -14.77 -0.91 17.51
N ALA A 24 -14.86 -2.06 18.18
CA ALA A 24 -14.06 -3.25 17.89
C ALA A 24 -14.69 -4.08 16.74
N GLU A 25 -15.54 -3.46 15.91
CA GLU A 25 -16.43 -4.11 14.95
C GLU A 25 -15.86 -4.19 13.51
N GLY A 26 -14.53 -4.12 13.38
CA GLY A 26 -13.83 -4.26 12.11
C GLY A 26 -13.90 -3.03 11.22
N PHE A 27 -13.92 -3.22 9.89
CA PHE A 27 -14.00 -2.15 8.91
C PHE A 27 -14.36 -2.68 7.50
N ARG A 28 -14.78 -1.78 6.61
CA ARG A 28 -14.96 -2.08 5.17
C ARG A 28 -14.62 -0.88 4.32
N VAL A 29 -13.58 -1.01 3.49
CA VAL A 29 -13.16 -0.03 2.49
C VAL A 29 -13.88 -0.28 1.17
N ARG A 30 -14.30 0.78 0.49
CA ARG A 30 -14.88 0.72 -0.86
C ARG A 30 -13.85 1.16 -1.91
N LEU A 31 -13.59 0.31 -2.90
CA LEU A 31 -12.86 0.65 -4.10
C LEU A 31 -13.84 0.99 -5.22
N GLY A 32 -13.95 2.27 -5.61
CA GLY A 32 -14.72 2.70 -6.77
C GLY A 32 -13.97 2.41 -8.08
N LEU A 33 -14.67 1.93 -9.11
CA LEU A 33 -14.09 1.41 -10.34
C LEU A 33 -14.63 2.10 -11.60
N VAL A 34 -13.73 2.43 -12.52
CA VAL A 34 -14.04 2.87 -13.88
C VAL A 34 -13.51 1.82 -14.86
N ASN A 35 -14.30 1.49 -15.90
CA ASN A 35 -14.02 0.48 -16.94
C ASN A 35 -13.94 -1.00 -16.50
N GLY A 36 -13.99 -1.30 -15.20
CA GLY A 36 -14.27 -2.66 -14.71
C GLY A 36 -15.69 -3.14 -15.06
N HIS A 37 -15.96 -4.44 -14.89
CA HIS A 37 -17.34 -4.96 -15.00
C HIS A 37 -18.26 -4.50 -13.85
N LEU A 38 -17.66 -4.15 -12.72
CA LEU A 38 -18.32 -3.59 -11.55
C LEU A 38 -18.02 -2.09 -11.44
N LYS A 39 -18.93 -1.36 -10.77
CA LYS A 39 -18.72 0.05 -10.38
C LYS A 39 -17.91 0.19 -9.10
N GLU A 40 -17.87 -0.85 -8.27
CA GLU A 40 -17.14 -0.88 -7.01
C GLU A 40 -16.93 -2.32 -6.52
N VAL A 41 -15.92 -2.50 -5.67
CA VAL A 41 -15.68 -3.70 -4.86
C VAL A 41 -15.34 -3.28 -3.43
N PHE A 42 -15.41 -4.21 -2.48
CA PHE A 42 -15.21 -3.97 -1.06
C PHE A 42 -14.21 -4.95 -0.47
N PHE A 43 -13.35 -4.46 0.43
CA PHE A 43 -12.51 -5.31 1.28
C PHE A 43 -12.54 -4.83 2.72
N GLY A 44 -12.22 -5.70 3.68
CA GLY A 44 -12.08 -5.31 5.07
C GLY A 44 -11.99 -6.46 6.03
N CYS A 45 -12.24 -6.18 7.31
CA CYS A 45 -12.27 -7.17 8.38
C CYS A 45 -13.56 -7.08 9.21
N ALA A 46 -14.00 -8.20 9.78
CA ALA A 46 -15.13 -8.26 10.72
C ALA A 46 -14.90 -9.30 11.82
N ALA A 47 -15.60 -9.15 12.95
CA ALA A 47 -15.63 -10.18 13.98
C ALA A 47 -16.39 -11.43 13.48
N GLY A 48 -15.80 -12.61 13.64
CA GLY A 48 -16.40 -13.89 13.22
C GLY A 48 -16.19 -14.27 11.75
N ALA A 49 -15.68 -13.36 10.91
CA ALA A 49 -15.22 -13.68 9.55
C ALA A 49 -13.93 -14.52 9.56
N THR A 50 -13.61 -15.18 8.44
CA THR A 50 -12.47 -16.09 8.28
C THR A 50 -11.49 -15.58 7.21
N SER A 51 -10.78 -16.48 6.52
CA SER A 51 -10.02 -16.17 5.29
C SER A 51 -10.62 -16.86 4.05
N GLY A 52 -11.78 -17.51 4.20
CA GLY A 52 -12.39 -18.40 3.21
C GLY A 52 -13.43 -17.72 2.32
N TYR A 53 -14.67 -18.21 2.43
CA TYR A 53 -15.89 -17.56 1.93
C TYR A 53 -16.94 -17.69 3.03
N ASP A 54 -17.34 -16.57 3.61
CA ASP A 54 -18.30 -16.51 4.70
C ASP A 54 -19.65 -16.01 4.19
N HIS A 55 -20.62 -16.92 4.07
CA HIS A 55 -21.91 -16.65 3.45
C HIS A 55 -22.66 -15.47 4.11
N GLY A 56 -22.76 -14.35 3.38
CA GLY A 56 -23.38 -13.09 3.81
C GLY A 56 -22.35 -12.02 4.21
N MET A 57 -21.16 -12.42 4.67
CA MET A 57 -20.01 -11.52 4.91
C MET A 57 -19.17 -11.31 3.65
N ASP A 58 -19.13 -12.29 2.74
CA ASP A 58 -18.56 -12.21 1.41
C ASP A 58 -19.64 -12.28 0.33
N ASP A 59 -19.35 -11.70 -0.84
CA ASP A 59 -20.17 -11.85 -2.05
C ASP A 59 -19.30 -12.24 -3.26
N LEU A 60 -19.72 -13.28 -3.98
CA LEU A 60 -19.06 -13.74 -5.20
C LEU A 60 -19.15 -12.67 -6.31
N ALA A 61 -18.05 -12.41 -7.02
CA ALA A 61 -18.06 -11.53 -8.17
C ALA A 61 -18.96 -12.10 -9.28
N PRO A 62 -19.85 -11.31 -9.90
CA PRO A 62 -20.67 -11.76 -11.02
C PRO A 62 -19.80 -12.07 -12.25
N PRO A 63 -20.34 -12.76 -13.27
CA PRO A 63 -19.65 -12.92 -14.55
C PRO A 63 -19.30 -11.57 -15.20
N PRO A 64 -18.16 -11.46 -15.93
CA PRO A 64 -17.82 -10.26 -16.69
C PRO A 64 -18.88 -9.92 -17.74
N GLY A 65 -19.05 -8.63 -18.02
CA GLY A 65 -19.93 -8.14 -19.08
C GLY A 65 -19.29 -8.27 -20.47
N ILE A 66 -20.13 -8.22 -21.51
CA ILE A 66 -19.64 -8.17 -22.89
C ILE A 66 -18.86 -6.85 -23.08
N GLN A 67 -17.59 -6.98 -23.46
CA GLN A 67 -16.66 -5.86 -23.70
C GLN A 67 -16.38 -4.97 -22.47
N THR A 68 -16.46 -5.50 -21.25
CA THR A 68 -15.92 -4.85 -20.03
C THR A 68 -14.53 -5.40 -19.68
N GLY A 69 -13.80 -4.73 -18.79
CA GLY A 69 -12.73 -5.41 -18.02
C GLY A 69 -13.32 -6.41 -17.01
N TYR A 70 -12.48 -7.05 -16.20
CA TYR A 70 -12.90 -7.89 -15.07
C TYR A 70 -12.15 -7.48 -13.79
N THR A 71 -12.81 -7.46 -12.64
CA THR A 71 -12.33 -6.70 -11.46
C THR A 71 -12.83 -7.31 -10.15
N ALA A 72 -12.00 -8.07 -9.43
CA ALA A 72 -12.41 -8.83 -8.25
C ALA A 72 -11.25 -9.11 -7.29
N PHE A 73 -11.56 -9.47 -6.04
CA PHE A 73 -10.58 -9.97 -5.08
C PHE A 73 -10.35 -11.47 -5.23
N ASP A 74 -9.07 -11.87 -5.23
CA ASP A 74 -8.59 -13.25 -5.33
C ASP A 74 -8.47 -13.87 -3.92
N THR A 75 -9.23 -14.94 -3.68
CA THR A 75 -9.26 -15.64 -2.38
C THR A 75 -7.90 -16.29 -2.06
N PRO A 76 -7.41 -16.21 -0.80
CA PRO A 76 -6.18 -16.90 -0.41
C PRO A 76 -6.36 -18.43 -0.27
N VAL A 77 -7.59 -18.96 -0.33
CA VAL A 77 -7.88 -20.38 -0.08
C VAL A 77 -7.94 -21.19 -1.38
N VAL A 78 -7.08 -22.19 -1.48
CA VAL A 78 -7.02 -23.13 -2.61
C VAL A 78 -8.33 -23.92 -2.73
N ASN A 79 -8.81 -24.11 -3.97
CA ASN A 79 -10.07 -24.80 -4.34
C ASN A 79 -11.39 -24.07 -4.00
N MET A 80 -11.35 -22.83 -3.53
CA MET A 80 -12.56 -22.00 -3.34
C MET A 80 -12.94 -21.20 -4.62
N PRO A 81 -14.18 -20.66 -4.70
CA PRO A 81 -14.56 -19.72 -5.76
C PRO A 81 -13.58 -18.55 -5.78
N LYS A 82 -12.91 -18.35 -6.92
CA LYS A 82 -11.68 -17.52 -6.95
C LYS A 82 -11.89 -16.03 -6.78
N PHE A 83 -13.11 -15.52 -7.01
CA PHE A 83 -13.34 -14.10 -7.22
C PHE A 83 -14.52 -13.57 -6.39
N PHE A 84 -14.23 -12.64 -5.50
CA PHE A 84 -15.21 -11.93 -4.68
C PHE A 84 -15.34 -10.46 -5.13
N TYR A 85 -16.54 -9.88 -5.03
CA TYR A 85 -16.68 -8.41 -5.06
C TYR A 85 -16.68 -7.80 -3.66
N LYS A 86 -16.95 -8.60 -2.62
CA LYS A 86 -16.90 -8.24 -1.21
C LYS A 86 -16.08 -9.32 -0.49
N ASP A 87 -14.89 -8.95 0.00
CA ASP A 87 -13.89 -9.82 0.65
C ASP A 87 -13.64 -9.32 2.09
N ILE A 88 -14.37 -9.89 3.06
CA ILE A 88 -14.37 -9.49 4.47
C ILE A 88 -13.76 -10.61 5.31
N ARG A 89 -12.64 -10.31 5.96
CA ARG A 89 -11.82 -11.31 6.67
C ARG A 89 -11.93 -11.22 8.17
N GLY A 90 -11.44 -12.23 8.89
CA GLY A 90 -11.31 -12.15 10.35
C GLY A 90 -10.51 -10.93 10.80
N LEU A 91 -10.81 -10.42 12.00
CA LEU A 91 -10.01 -9.36 12.64
C LEU A 91 -8.56 -9.83 12.79
N ALA A 92 -7.62 -9.03 12.28
CA ALA A 92 -6.19 -9.32 12.32
C ALA A 92 -5.40 -8.00 12.39
N GLU A 93 -4.19 -8.07 12.97
CA GLU A 93 -3.30 -6.91 13.05
C GLU A 93 -2.70 -6.52 11.69
N GLU A 94 -2.47 -7.52 10.83
CA GLU A 94 -2.03 -7.38 9.44
C GLU A 94 -3.02 -8.06 8.49
N GLY A 95 -3.13 -7.55 7.27
CA GLY A 95 -4.02 -8.09 6.24
C GLY A 95 -3.41 -7.94 4.84
N THR A 96 -3.84 -8.76 3.88
CA THR A 96 -3.36 -8.69 2.49
C THR A 96 -4.42 -9.16 1.51
N TRP A 97 -4.90 -8.23 0.68
CA TRP A 97 -5.90 -8.46 -0.37
C TRP A 97 -5.25 -8.39 -1.75
N ARG A 98 -5.69 -9.28 -2.64
CA ARG A 98 -5.20 -9.40 -4.01
C ARG A 98 -6.31 -8.97 -4.97
N PHE A 99 -6.30 -7.71 -5.39
CA PHE A 99 -7.29 -7.20 -6.33
C PHE A 99 -6.84 -7.45 -7.77
N PHE A 100 -7.48 -8.38 -8.47
CA PHE A 100 -7.26 -8.62 -9.89
C PHE A 100 -8.04 -7.61 -10.74
N ALA A 101 -7.38 -7.02 -11.74
CA ALA A 101 -7.96 -6.09 -12.69
C ALA A 101 -7.51 -6.43 -14.12
N GLU A 102 -8.42 -6.99 -14.90
CA GLU A 102 -8.28 -7.21 -16.34
C GLU A 102 -8.73 -5.97 -17.12
N VAL A 103 -7.87 -5.48 -18.00
CA VAL A 103 -8.08 -4.25 -18.78
C VAL A 103 -8.59 -4.60 -20.17
N PHE A 104 -9.81 -4.16 -20.51
CA PHE A 104 -10.33 -4.32 -21.86
C PHE A 104 -9.64 -3.36 -22.84
N PRO A 105 -9.36 -3.76 -24.11
CA PRO A 105 -8.67 -2.92 -25.06
C PRO A 105 -9.25 -1.49 -25.19
N LYS A 106 -8.37 -0.49 -25.02
CA LYS A 106 -8.68 0.95 -25.02
C LYS A 106 -9.61 1.43 -23.88
N LYS A 107 -9.78 0.64 -22.81
CA LYS A 107 -10.56 0.99 -21.62
C LYS A 107 -9.72 0.75 -20.35
N PRO A 108 -8.71 1.59 -20.06
CA PRO A 108 -7.87 1.44 -18.86
C PRO A 108 -8.72 1.47 -17.59
N VAL A 109 -8.42 0.59 -16.63
CA VAL A 109 -9.21 0.45 -15.39
C VAL A 109 -8.68 1.43 -14.35
N THR A 110 -9.53 2.34 -13.88
CA THR A 110 -9.19 3.23 -12.77
C THR A 110 -9.83 2.72 -11.49
N VAL A 111 -9.01 2.58 -10.45
CA VAL A 111 -9.39 2.16 -9.10
C VAL A 111 -9.24 3.37 -8.17
N THR A 112 -10.28 3.70 -7.42
CA THR A 112 -10.37 4.87 -6.53
C THR A 112 -10.81 4.45 -5.13
N TRP A 113 -10.45 5.20 -4.10
CA TRP A 113 -10.90 4.94 -2.72
C TRP A 113 -10.99 6.25 -1.94
N ASP A 114 -11.82 6.26 -0.90
CA ASP A 114 -11.84 7.37 0.06
C ASP A 114 -10.76 7.17 1.13
N HIS A 115 -10.27 8.27 1.70
CA HIS A 115 -9.38 8.24 2.86
C HIS A 115 -10.14 8.10 4.18
N ALA A 116 -11.41 8.52 4.21
CA ALA A 116 -12.31 8.34 5.36
C ALA A 116 -12.66 6.86 5.60
N ASP A 117 -12.71 6.05 4.53
CA ASP A 117 -12.96 4.61 4.59
C ASP A 117 -11.82 3.80 5.26
N LEU A 118 -10.64 4.40 5.52
CA LEU A 118 -9.43 3.71 5.97
C LEU A 118 -9.19 3.88 7.50
N PRO A 119 -9.44 2.86 8.35
CA PRO A 119 -9.33 2.91 9.82
C PRO A 119 -8.07 3.62 10.33
N ALA A 120 -8.24 4.68 11.14
CA ALA A 120 -7.18 5.64 11.44
C ALA A 120 -5.97 5.04 12.20
N ASP A 121 -6.18 3.92 12.90
CA ASP A 121 -5.22 3.08 13.62
C ASP A 121 -4.41 2.13 12.71
N ARG A 122 -4.74 2.04 11.41
CA ARG A 122 -4.10 1.13 10.46
C ARG A 122 -3.31 1.86 9.36
N GLY A 123 -2.19 1.26 9.00
CA GLY A 123 -1.43 1.59 7.80
C GLY A 123 -1.98 0.79 6.61
N PHE A 124 -2.11 1.43 5.45
CA PHE A 124 -2.54 0.78 4.22
C PHE A 124 -1.61 1.15 3.07
N THR A 125 -1.06 0.14 2.39
CA THR A 125 -0.28 0.34 1.15
C THR A 125 -0.94 -0.41 -0.01
N ILE A 126 -0.82 0.17 -1.20
CA ILE A 126 -1.29 -0.42 -2.46
C ILE A 126 -0.12 -0.47 -3.44
N SER A 127 0.12 -1.65 -4.00
CA SER A 127 1.26 -1.91 -4.88
C SER A 127 0.85 -2.64 -6.15
N GLY A 128 1.58 -2.39 -7.22
CA GLY A 128 1.32 -2.93 -8.55
C GLY A 128 2.52 -2.75 -9.48
N PRO A 129 2.36 -2.98 -10.80
CA PRO A 129 3.46 -2.86 -11.75
C PRO A 129 4.08 -1.45 -11.74
N GLY A 130 5.28 -1.32 -11.19
CA GLY A 130 6.05 -0.06 -11.14
C GLY A 130 5.67 0.92 -10.02
N PHE A 131 4.79 0.57 -9.08
CA PHE A 131 4.44 1.46 -7.94
C PHE A 131 4.17 0.71 -6.63
N ASN A 132 4.36 1.41 -5.50
CA ASN A 132 4.07 0.94 -4.15
C ASN A 132 3.82 2.16 -3.26
N ASP A 133 2.56 2.53 -3.09
CA ASP A 133 2.16 3.81 -2.50
C ASP A 133 1.36 3.59 -1.21
N SER A 134 1.39 4.59 -0.33
CA SER A 134 0.45 4.73 0.78
C SER A 134 -0.95 5.04 0.25
N MET A 135 -1.96 4.28 0.71
CA MET A 135 -3.37 4.57 0.41
C MET A 135 -3.89 5.83 1.13
N ARG A 136 -3.08 6.50 1.95
CA ARG A 136 -3.41 7.80 2.57
C ARG A 136 -2.79 9.00 1.85
N ASP A 137 -1.75 8.77 1.05
CA ASP A 137 -1.07 9.83 0.29
C ASP A 137 -1.55 9.88 -1.17
N ARG A 138 -2.23 8.82 -1.61
CA ARG A 138 -2.85 8.63 -2.93
C ARG A 138 -4.29 8.13 -2.74
N SER A 139 -5.20 8.45 -3.67
CA SER A 139 -6.62 8.03 -3.64
C SER A 139 -7.12 7.37 -4.93
N SER A 140 -6.23 7.20 -5.93
CA SER A 140 -6.57 6.65 -7.24
C SER A 140 -5.36 6.07 -7.97
N VAL A 141 -5.51 4.91 -8.63
CA VAL A 141 -4.57 4.38 -9.64
C VAL A 141 -5.30 4.06 -10.95
N THR A 142 -4.62 4.26 -12.08
CA THR A 142 -5.11 3.81 -13.40
C THR A 142 -4.20 2.72 -13.94
N LEU A 143 -4.80 1.69 -14.52
CA LEU A 143 -4.14 0.51 -15.06
C LEU A 143 -4.36 0.47 -16.58
N GLU A 144 -3.27 0.67 -17.33
CA GLU A 144 -3.23 0.59 -18.79
C GLU A 144 -3.15 -0.86 -19.31
N SER A 145 -2.89 -1.82 -18.43
CA SER A 145 -2.79 -3.25 -18.73
C SER A 145 -3.25 -4.12 -17.57
N THR A 146 -3.63 -5.37 -17.87
CA THR A 146 -4.11 -6.35 -16.88
C THR A 146 -3.06 -6.60 -15.79
N ALA A 147 -3.47 -6.45 -14.53
CA ALA A 147 -2.59 -6.54 -13.37
C ALA A 147 -3.30 -7.16 -12.15
N THR A 148 -2.51 -7.49 -11.13
CA THR A 148 -3.00 -7.68 -9.76
C THR A 148 -2.42 -6.59 -8.89
N LEU A 149 -3.27 -5.88 -8.15
CA LEU A 149 -2.86 -4.97 -7.09
C LEU A 149 -2.82 -5.72 -5.76
N LEU A 150 -1.76 -5.50 -5.00
CA LEU A 150 -1.60 -6.05 -3.66
C LEU A 150 -1.81 -4.93 -2.65
N ILE A 151 -2.94 -4.99 -1.95
CA ILE A 151 -3.29 -4.10 -0.84
C ILE A 151 -2.85 -4.77 0.44
N LYS A 152 -2.06 -4.08 1.26
CA LYS A 152 -1.64 -4.55 2.58
C LYS A 152 -2.15 -3.63 3.67
N MET A 153 -2.61 -4.24 4.76
CA MET A 153 -2.88 -3.56 6.03
C MET A 153 -1.80 -3.94 7.04
N THR A 154 -1.34 -2.97 7.82
CA THR A 154 -0.48 -3.19 9.00
C THR A 154 -1.02 -2.39 10.19
N PRO A 155 -0.57 -2.66 11.42
CA PRO A 155 -0.74 -1.71 12.52
C PRO A 155 -0.11 -0.38 12.12
N ARG A 156 -0.77 0.74 12.39
CA ARG A 156 -0.12 2.05 12.29
C ARG A 156 0.77 2.20 13.51
N GLY A 157 2.10 2.18 13.31
CA GLY A 157 3.04 2.41 14.39
C GLY A 157 2.66 3.68 15.14
N ALA A 158 2.35 3.55 16.43
CA ALA A 158 1.92 4.66 17.26
C ALA A 158 2.98 5.77 17.16
N SER A 159 2.56 6.99 16.83
CA SER A 159 3.47 8.13 16.86
C SER A 159 3.96 8.25 18.29
N VAL A 160 5.26 8.04 18.50
CA VAL A 160 5.87 8.15 19.83
C VAL A 160 5.84 9.61 20.21
N VAL A 161 4.75 10.02 20.86
CA VAL A 161 4.68 11.29 21.58
C VAL A 161 5.81 11.22 22.61
N PRO A 162 6.83 12.09 22.53
CA PRO A 162 7.85 12.12 23.56
C PRO A 162 7.16 12.59 24.84
N GLU A 163 7.01 11.68 25.82
CA GLU A 163 6.55 12.06 27.15
C GLU A 163 7.47 13.19 27.63
N THR A 164 6.88 14.36 27.84
CA THR A 164 7.64 15.54 28.27
C THR A 164 7.91 15.39 29.75
N THR A 165 8.95 14.61 30.07
CA THR A 165 9.53 14.44 31.40
C THR A 165 9.68 15.81 32.02
N THR A 166 8.81 16.12 32.98
CA THR A 166 8.77 17.42 33.64
C THR A 166 9.96 17.50 34.60
N GLY A 167 11.11 17.88 34.04
CA GLY A 167 12.36 17.99 34.76
C GLY A 167 12.29 19.08 35.81
N LEU A 168 12.14 18.68 37.07
CA LEU A 168 12.34 19.55 38.23
C LEU A 168 13.83 19.91 38.33
N ALA A 169 14.21 20.98 37.63
CA ALA A 169 15.54 21.55 37.69
C ALA A 169 15.76 22.25 39.05
N SER A 170 16.31 21.52 40.01
CA SER A 170 16.88 22.10 41.23
C SER A 170 18.37 22.35 41.00
N ALA A 171 18.81 23.60 41.11
CA ALA A 171 20.17 24.02 40.80
C ALA A 171 21.04 24.16 42.06
N GLU A 172 22.25 23.61 42.05
CA GLU A 172 23.34 24.09 42.90
C GLU A 172 24.73 23.73 42.33
N GLN A 173 25.71 24.64 42.45
CA GLN A 173 27.09 24.53 41.94
C GLN A 173 27.93 25.72 42.47
N PRO A 174 29.26 25.60 42.72
CA PRO A 174 30.08 24.50 43.24
C PRO A 174 30.67 24.86 44.64
N PRO A 175 31.82 24.32 45.08
CA PRO A 175 33.08 25.00 44.73
C PRO A 175 34.28 24.10 44.33
N GLU A 176 34.96 24.59 43.29
CA GLU A 176 36.41 24.59 42.98
C GLU A 176 37.44 23.94 43.94
N GLY A 177 38.43 23.22 43.40
CA GLY A 177 39.73 22.97 44.07
C GLY A 177 40.63 21.83 43.57
N ALA A 178 41.73 22.16 42.85
CA ALA A 178 43.06 21.49 42.80
C ALA A 178 43.20 19.97 42.39
N SER A 179 44.33 19.46 41.86
CA SER A 179 45.47 20.03 41.11
C SER A 179 46.40 18.93 40.53
N GLN A 180 46.88 19.12 39.28
CA GLN A 180 48.16 18.63 38.69
C GLN A 180 48.49 17.13 38.44
N SER A 181 49.45 16.95 37.52
CA SER A 181 50.25 15.75 37.16
C SER A 181 49.56 14.59 36.42
N ALA A 182 50.19 13.93 35.42
CA ALA A 182 51.49 14.16 34.77
C ALA A 182 51.52 13.69 33.29
N ARG A 183 52.49 14.18 32.51
CA ARG A 183 52.80 13.70 31.13
C ARG A 183 54.13 12.91 31.13
N PRO A 184 54.32 11.92 30.26
CA PRO A 184 55.01 12.16 28.96
C PRO A 184 54.27 11.39 27.80
N LYS A 185 54.80 10.79 26.72
CA LYS A 185 56.17 10.43 26.28
C LYS A 185 56.32 10.43 24.73
N LYS A 186 56.70 9.30 24.12
CA LYS A 186 57.21 9.10 22.74
C LYS A 186 57.12 7.59 22.39
N ALA A 187 57.22 7.08 21.16
CA ALA A 187 57.09 7.59 19.77
C ALA A 187 57.33 6.43 18.74
N ASN A 188 57.09 6.67 17.44
CA ASN A 188 57.51 5.86 16.26
C ASN A 188 56.90 4.41 16.15
N ARG A 189 56.90 3.70 15.01
CA ARG A 189 57.71 3.76 13.76
C ARG A 189 56.95 3.18 12.53
N VAL A 190 57.44 3.47 11.32
CA VAL A 190 57.04 3.02 9.95
C VAL A 190 58.39 2.96 9.14
N PRO A 191 58.63 2.21 8.02
CA PRO A 191 57.72 1.55 7.04
C PRO A 191 58.07 0.05 6.78
N GLU A 192 58.16 -0.36 5.50
CA GLU A 192 58.54 -1.67 4.89
C GLU A 192 57.47 -2.79 4.95
N ALA A 193 56.97 -3.44 3.88
CA ALA A 193 57.19 -3.51 2.40
C ALA A 193 57.92 -4.76 1.84
N SER A 194 57.22 -5.46 0.94
CA SER A 194 57.63 -6.50 -0.04
C SER A 194 56.37 -6.82 -0.88
N GLU A 195 56.28 -6.86 -2.22
CA GLU A 195 57.15 -7.39 -3.29
C GLU A 195 57.44 -8.90 -3.17
N ASP A 196 57.42 -9.75 -4.20
CA ASP A 196 56.59 -9.85 -5.44
C ASP A 196 56.77 -11.30 -5.98
N ASP A 197 56.29 -11.82 -7.12
CA ASP A 197 55.63 -11.35 -8.38
C ASP A 197 54.59 -12.44 -8.79
N GLY A 198 53.81 -12.24 -9.86
CA GLY A 198 53.15 -13.38 -10.52
C GLY A 198 52.21 -13.11 -11.70
N ALA A 199 52.78 -12.98 -12.91
CA ALA A 199 52.23 -13.46 -14.18
C ALA A 199 50.88 -12.91 -14.77
N GLU A 200 51.05 -12.11 -15.83
CA GLU A 200 50.36 -12.18 -17.15
C GLU A 200 48.82 -12.21 -17.30
N GLN A 201 48.30 -11.18 -17.98
CA GLN A 201 47.17 -11.34 -18.93
C GLN A 201 47.68 -11.88 -20.27
N PRO A 202 46.81 -12.48 -21.12
CA PRO A 202 46.38 -11.66 -22.26
C PRO A 202 44.91 -11.80 -22.71
N ARG A 203 44.21 -10.66 -22.74
CA ARG A 203 43.31 -10.18 -23.82
C ARG A 203 42.42 -11.21 -24.57
N GLY A 204 41.22 -11.46 -24.06
CA GLY A 204 40.11 -12.07 -24.82
C GLY A 204 39.13 -11.03 -25.38
N ARG A 205 39.32 -10.53 -26.61
CA ARG A 205 38.37 -9.60 -27.29
C ARG A 205 37.45 -10.39 -28.24
N GLY A 206 36.35 -10.94 -27.72
CA GLY A 206 35.46 -11.86 -28.44
C GLY A 206 34.01 -11.36 -28.58
N SER A 207 33.50 -11.37 -29.82
CA SER A 207 32.20 -10.78 -30.19
C SER A 207 30.97 -11.60 -29.76
N MET A 208 29.91 -10.88 -29.37
CA MET A 208 28.54 -10.99 -29.92
C MET A 208 27.94 -12.40 -30.12
N ARG A 209 26.95 -12.77 -29.28
CA ARG A 209 25.82 -13.59 -29.73
C ARG A 209 24.47 -13.04 -29.30
N ILE A 210 23.58 -12.91 -30.29
CA ILE A 210 22.18 -12.55 -30.17
C ILE A 210 21.38 -13.82 -29.86
N ILE A 211 20.38 -13.74 -28.98
CA ILE A 211 19.23 -14.66 -29.00
C ILE A 211 17.96 -13.82 -29.02
N LEU A 212 17.41 -13.65 -30.24
CA LEU A 212 16.10 -13.05 -30.49
C LEU A 212 15.12 -14.20 -30.74
N ALA A 213 14.33 -14.55 -29.74
CA ALA A 213 13.34 -15.63 -29.85
C ALA A 213 12.01 -15.08 -30.41
N LEU A 214 11.96 -14.94 -31.75
CA LEU A 214 10.78 -14.52 -32.49
C LEU A 214 10.07 -15.77 -33.03
N VAL A 215 8.83 -16.04 -32.61
CA VAL A 215 8.04 -17.20 -33.06
C VAL A 215 6.67 -16.73 -33.55
N LEU A 216 6.33 -17.15 -34.77
CA LEU A 216 5.04 -16.92 -35.43
C LEU A 216 3.93 -17.71 -34.69
N GLY A 217 2.65 -17.32 -34.71
CA GLY A 217 1.97 -16.54 -35.74
C GLY A 217 1.16 -17.48 -36.63
N ALA A 218 -0.08 -17.77 -36.24
CA ALA A 218 -0.99 -18.67 -36.95
C ALA A 218 -2.35 -17.99 -37.17
N ALA A 219 -2.56 -17.43 -38.37
CA ALA A 219 -3.86 -16.93 -38.79
C ALA A 219 -4.62 -18.05 -39.53
N ILE A 220 -5.83 -18.38 -39.06
CA ILE A 220 -6.72 -19.32 -39.75
C ILE A 220 -7.74 -18.50 -40.55
N VAL A 221 -7.68 -18.61 -41.88
CA VAL A 221 -8.63 -18.01 -42.82
C VAL A 221 -9.40 -19.11 -43.52
N ILE A 222 -10.65 -19.32 -43.11
CA ILE A 222 -11.64 -20.20 -43.73
C ILE A 222 -13.00 -19.50 -43.51
N GLY A 223 -13.92 -19.38 -44.48
CA GLY A 223 -13.84 -19.72 -45.90
C GLY A 223 -15.12 -19.23 -46.60
N PHE A 224 -15.01 -18.71 -47.82
CA PHE A 224 -16.10 -18.00 -48.49
C PHE A 224 -17.07 -18.97 -49.19
N VAL A 225 -18.35 -18.97 -48.82
CA VAL A 225 -19.41 -19.66 -49.57
C VAL A 225 -20.55 -18.68 -49.82
N ALA A 226 -20.62 -18.17 -51.05
CA ALA A 226 -21.82 -17.53 -51.58
C ALA A 226 -22.67 -18.58 -52.32
N THR A 227 -23.98 -18.52 -52.18
CA THR A 227 -24.91 -19.23 -53.07
C THR A 227 -26.12 -18.34 -53.32
N ARG A 228 -26.42 -18.12 -54.61
CA ARG A 228 -27.57 -17.31 -55.03
C ARG A 228 -28.87 -18.09 -54.87
N ARG A 229 -29.94 -17.39 -54.48
CA ARG A 229 -31.27 -17.49 -55.10
C ARG A 229 -31.99 -16.16 -54.93
#